data_AF-A0A181C6L3-F1
#
_entry.id   AF-A0A181C6L3-F1
#
_cell.length_a   1.000
_cell.length_b   1.000
_cell.length_c   1.000
_cell.angle_alpha   90.00
_cell.angle_beta   90.00
_cell.angle_gamma   90.00
#
_symmetry.space_group_name_H-M   'P 1'
#
loop_
_entity.id
_entity.type
_entity.pdbx_description
1 polymer ?
#
loop_
_entity_poly.entity_id
_entity_poly.type
_entity_poly.pdbx_seq_one_letter_code
_entity_poly.pdbx_strand_id
1 'polypeptide(L)'
;MIRLFITLPVIVALIIFAACNQAPVELSWLQWKWTSSPGVLALLVAALFYATGSASAWIVVLRQMRRARRAEQELRTLRARLPADDAAGARPPGLASAPADSPMVQAYAAGQPAMTQPAAPSTGGMAVTEAPVTTERPPAS
;
A
#
# COMPACT_ATOMS: atom_id res chain seq x y z
N MET A 1 6.75 0.24 -11.84
CA MET A 1 7.71 1.13 -12.54
C MET A 1 8.75 0.34 -13.33
N ILE A 2 9.35 -0.72 -12.78
CA ILE A 2 10.33 -1.56 -13.51
C ILE A 2 9.79 -2.20 -14.80
N ARG A 3 8.49 -2.55 -14.85
CA ARG A 3 7.85 -3.08 -16.06
C ARG A 3 7.97 -2.15 -17.27
N LEU A 4 7.85 -0.83 -17.07
CA LEU A 4 7.99 0.14 -18.16
C LEU A 4 9.39 0.09 -18.75
N PHE A 5 10.43 0.06 -17.92
CA PHE A 5 11.83 -0.01 -18.37
C PHE A 5 12.16 -1.29 -19.13
N ILE A 6 11.46 -2.40 -18.86
CA ILE A 6 11.65 -3.68 -19.56
C ILE A 6 10.86 -3.71 -20.88
N THR A 7 9.59 -3.25 -20.87
CA THR A 7 8.73 -3.31 -22.05
C THR A 7 9.02 -2.22 -23.07
N LEU A 8 9.42 -1.03 -22.61
CA LEU A 8 9.70 0.12 -23.47
C LEU A 8 10.76 -0.19 -24.55
N PRO A 9 11.97 -0.71 -24.24
CA PRO A 9 12.96 -0.99 -25.28
C PRO A 9 12.48 -2.04 -26.28
N VAL A 10 11.73 -3.05 -25.82
CA VAL A 10 11.14 -4.08 -26.70
C VAL A 10 10.11 -3.46 -27.65
N ILE A 11 9.21 -2.63 -27.12
CA ILE A 11 8.19 -1.93 -27.92
C ILE A 11 8.86 -0.99 -28.93
N VAL A 12 9.86 -0.22 -28.52
CA VAL A 12 10.59 0.69 -29.41
C VAL A 12 11.31 -0.09 -30.51
N ALA A 13 11.98 -1.19 -30.18
CA ALA A 13 12.62 -2.05 -31.17
C ALA A 13 11.62 -2.62 -32.20
N LEU A 14 10.42 -3.03 -31.74
CA LEU A 14 9.35 -3.52 -32.60
C LEU A 14 8.76 -2.42 -33.50
N ILE A 15 8.63 -1.19 -32.99
CA ILE A 15 8.19 -0.03 -33.77
C ILE A 15 9.23 0.29 -34.85
N ILE A 16 10.51 0.31 -34.50
CA ILE A 16 11.60 0.54 -35.47
C ILE A 16 11.61 -0.57 -36.53
N PHE A 17 11.54 -1.83 -36.11
CA PHE A 17 11.44 -2.97 -37.02
C PHE A 17 10.25 -2.82 -37.98
N ALA A 18 9.09 -2.42 -37.47
CA ALA A 18 7.90 -2.23 -38.29
C ALA A 18 8.04 -1.06 -39.27
N ALA A 19 8.65 0.05 -38.85
CA ALA A 19 8.92 1.19 -39.70
C ALA A 19 9.94 0.86 -40.80
N CYS A 20 10.97 0.07 -40.49
CA CYS A 20 11.98 -0.35 -41.46
C CYS A 20 11.50 -1.48 -42.39
N ASN A 21 10.50 -2.27 -41.97
CA ASN A 21 9.98 -3.41 -42.72
C ASN A 21 8.56 -3.15 -43.24
N GLN A 22 8.42 -2.11 -44.08
CA GLN A 22 7.18 -1.68 -44.73
C GLN A 22 6.90 -2.37 -46.08
N ALA A 23 7.80 -3.26 -46.54
CA ALA A 23 7.64 -3.94 -47.82
C ALA A 23 6.32 -4.73 -47.84
N PRO A 24 5.42 -4.47 -48.81
CA PRO A 24 4.13 -5.14 -48.88
C PRO A 24 4.34 -6.62 -49.25
N VAL A 25 3.82 -7.52 -48.41
CA VAL A 25 3.81 -8.96 -48.65
C VAL A 25 2.37 -9.40 -48.88
N GLU A 26 2.15 -10.12 -49.97
CA GLU A 26 0.87 -10.79 -50.25
C GLU A 26 0.69 -11.95 -49.26
N LEU A 27 -0.37 -11.87 -48.46
CA LEU A 27 -0.78 -12.95 -47.57
C LEU A 27 -2.10 -13.51 -48.08
N SER A 28 -2.18 -14.82 -48.12
CA SER A 28 -3.40 -15.53 -48.46
C SER A 28 -3.80 -16.43 -47.32
N TRP A 29 -5.02 -16.27 -46.82
CA TRP A 29 -5.66 -17.28 -45.99
C TRP A 29 -6.85 -17.86 -46.74
N LEU A 30 -6.73 -19.12 -47.14
CA LEU A 30 -7.74 -19.83 -47.91
C LEU A 30 -7.98 -19.12 -49.27
N GLN A 31 -9.12 -18.45 -49.45
CA GLN A 31 -9.48 -17.69 -50.64
C GLN A 31 -9.34 -16.17 -50.44
N TRP A 32 -9.09 -15.72 -49.20
CA TRP A 32 -8.94 -14.31 -48.89
C TRP A 32 -7.49 -13.90 -49.06
N LYS A 33 -7.23 -13.01 -50.01
CA LYS A 33 -5.94 -12.36 -50.21
C LYS A 33 -5.97 -10.95 -49.64
N TRP A 34 -4.95 -10.60 -48.87
CA TRP A 34 -4.71 -9.22 -48.46
C TRP A 34 -3.22 -8.93 -48.50
N THR A 35 -2.87 -7.67 -48.68
CA THR A 35 -1.49 -7.21 -48.55
C THR A 35 -1.27 -6.71 -47.13
N SER A 36 -0.22 -7.17 -46.46
CA SER A 36 0.24 -6.52 -45.23
C SER A 36 1.76 -6.51 -45.15
N SER A 37 2.28 -5.48 -44.48
CA SER A 37 3.71 -5.44 -44.17
C SER A 37 4.00 -6.39 -42.99
N PRO A 38 5.14 -7.10 -43.00
CA PRO A 38 5.57 -7.90 -41.84
C PRO A 38 5.72 -7.05 -40.56
N GLY A 39 6.04 -5.76 -40.71
CA GLY A 39 6.04 -4.79 -39.62
C GLY A 39 4.67 -4.63 -38.94
N VAL A 40 3.60 -4.52 -39.73
CA VAL A 40 2.23 -4.43 -39.19
C VAL A 40 1.87 -5.71 -38.44
N LEU A 41 2.22 -6.88 -38.97
CA LEU A 41 2.01 -8.15 -38.27
C LEU A 41 2.77 -8.19 -36.94
N ALA A 42 4.03 -7.78 -36.93
CA ALA A 42 4.83 -7.72 -35.71
C ALA A 42 4.20 -6.81 -34.65
N LEU A 43 3.66 -5.64 -35.05
CA LEU A 43 2.96 -4.74 -34.14
C LEU A 43 1.64 -5.31 -33.62
N LEU A 44 0.86 -6.01 -34.46
CA LEU A 44 -0.37 -6.66 -34.03
C LEU A 44 -0.09 -7.77 -33.01
N VAL A 45 0.93 -8.60 -33.28
CA VAL A 45 1.36 -9.65 -32.34
C VAL A 45 1.82 -9.02 -31.02
N ALA A 46 2.64 -7.97 -31.09
CA ALA A 46 3.10 -7.24 -29.91
C ALA A 46 1.93 -6.67 -29.10
N ALA A 47 0.95 -6.06 -29.77
CA ALA A 47 -0.25 -5.51 -29.14
C ALA A 47 -1.06 -6.61 -28.44
N LEU A 48 -1.21 -7.79 -29.06
CA LEU A 48 -1.90 -8.93 -28.44
C LEU A 48 -1.20 -9.39 -27.16
N PHE A 49 0.11 -9.58 -27.20
CA PHE A 49 0.89 -9.99 -26.02
C PHE A 49 0.83 -8.93 -24.91
N TYR A 50 0.94 -7.65 -25.27
CA TYR A 50 0.86 -6.56 -24.31
C TYR A 50 -0.53 -6.47 -23.65
N ALA A 51 -1.61 -6.58 -24.44
CA ALA A 51 -2.97 -6.58 -23.94
C ALA A 51 -3.22 -7.79 -23.02
N THR A 52 -2.76 -8.98 -23.41
CA THR A 52 -2.91 -10.22 -22.62
C THR A 52 -2.12 -10.14 -21.30
N GLY A 53 -0.88 -9.66 -21.35
CA GLY A 53 -0.07 -9.45 -20.15
C GLY A 53 -0.68 -8.39 -19.22
N SER A 54 -1.22 -7.31 -19.79
CA SER A 54 -1.91 -6.26 -19.03
C SER A 54 -3.19 -6.77 -18.40
N ALA A 55 -4.03 -7.49 -19.14
CA ALA A 55 -5.27 -8.09 -18.62
C ALA A 55 -4.98 -9.04 -17.44
N SER A 56 -3.91 -9.82 -17.53
CA SER A 56 -3.47 -10.72 -16.45
C SER A 56 -3.12 -9.95 -15.17
N ALA A 57 -2.45 -8.79 -15.29
CA ALA A 57 -2.18 -7.92 -14.15
C ALA A 57 -3.47 -7.32 -13.56
N TRP A 58 -4.41 -6.91 -14.41
CA TRP A 58 -5.72 -6.40 -13.99
C TRP A 58 -6.54 -7.43 -13.23
N ILE A 59 -6.52 -8.70 -13.65
CA ILE A 59 -7.21 -9.79 -12.96
C ILE A 59 -6.71 -9.92 -11.52
N VAL A 60 -5.40 -9.80 -11.29
CA VAL A 60 -4.81 -9.87 -9.93
C VAL A 60 -5.29 -8.71 -9.07
N VAL A 61 -5.27 -7.48 -9.60
CA VAL A 61 -5.73 -6.28 -8.87
C VAL A 61 -7.22 -6.39 -8.52
N LEU A 62 -8.05 -6.83 -9.47
CA LEU A 62 -9.48 -7.05 -9.23
C LEU A 62 -9.73 -8.09 -8.13
N ARG A 63 -8.93 -9.17 -8.10
CA ARG A 63 -9.01 -10.18 -7.03
C ARG A 63 -8.63 -9.60 -5.68
N GLN A 64 -7.59 -8.77 -5.61
CA GLN A 64 -7.17 -8.09 -4.38
C GLN A 64 -8.26 -7.13 -3.88
N MET A 65 -8.84 -6.32 -4.77
CA MET A 65 -9.96 -5.43 -4.44
C MET A 65 -11.19 -6.20 -3.93
N ARG A 66 -11.54 -7.33 -4.57
CA ARG A 66 -12.66 -8.16 -4.13
C ARG A 66 -12.43 -8.74 -2.73
N ARG A 67 -11.20 -9.16 -2.41
CA ARG A 67 -10.85 -9.65 -1.07
C ARG A 67 -10.95 -8.55 -0.01
N ALA A 68 -10.47 -7.34 -0.32
CA ALA A 68 -10.61 -6.19 0.57
C ALA A 68 -12.09 -5.89 0.88
N ARG A 69 -12.94 -5.87 -0.16
CA ARG A 69 -14.39 -5.64 0.01
C ARG A 69 -15.07 -6.72 0.84
N ARG A 70 -14.65 -7.99 0.73
CA ARG A 70 -15.18 -9.07 1.58
C ARG A 70 -14.79 -8.89 3.04
N ALA A 71 -13.55 -8.54 3.32
CA ALA A 71 -13.10 -8.25 4.69
C ALA A 71 -13.86 -7.06 5.31
N GLU A 72 -14.13 -6.01 4.53
CA GLU A 72 -14.96 -4.89 4.98
C GLU A 72 -16.41 -5.30 5.27
N GLN A 73 -16.99 -6.17 4.44
CA GLN A 73 -18.34 -6.69 4.67
C GLN A 73 -18.40 -7.54 5.94
N GLU A 74 -17.42 -8.41 6.17
CA GLU A 74 -17.29 -9.21 7.39
C GLU A 74 -17.12 -8.34 8.64
N LEU A 75 -16.33 -7.26 8.57
CA LEU A 75 -16.23 -6.27 9.65
C LEU A 75 -17.56 -5.58 9.93
N ARG A 76 -18.31 -5.20 8.89
CA ARG A 76 -19.63 -4.56 9.05
C ARG A 76 -20.65 -5.52 9.66
N THR A 77 -20.66 -6.79 9.25
CA THR A 77 -21.57 -7.79 9.82
C THR A 77 -21.23 -8.11 11.28
N LEU A 78 -19.94 -8.22 11.62
CA LEU A 78 -19.49 -8.39 13.00
C LEU A 78 -19.84 -7.16 13.85
N ARG A 79 -19.57 -5.95 13.35
CA ARG A 79 -19.93 -4.70 14.04
C ARG A 79 -21.44 -4.54 14.24
N ALA A 80 -22.26 -5.03 13.31
CA ALA A 80 -23.72 -5.02 13.45
C ALA A 80 -24.23 -6.06 14.47
N ARG A 81 -23.43 -7.06 14.84
CA ARG A 81 -23.77 -8.06 15.86
C ARG A 81 -23.34 -7.65 17.28
N LEU A 82 -22.48 -6.63 17.40
CA LEU A 82 -22.05 -6.09 18.69
C LEU A 82 -23.11 -5.11 19.22
N PRO A 83 -23.53 -5.23 20.49
CA PRO A 83 -24.40 -4.24 21.13
C PRO A 83 -23.75 -2.86 21.10
N ALA A 84 -24.54 -1.80 20.90
CA ALA A 84 -24.06 -0.43 20.79
C ALA A 84 -23.32 0.09 22.05
N ASP A 85 -23.43 -0.62 23.17
CA ASP A 85 -22.90 -0.23 24.48
C ASP A 85 -21.37 -0.40 24.64
N ASP A 86 -20.70 -1.26 23.87
CA ASP A 86 -19.24 -1.48 24.02
C ASP A 86 -18.40 -0.36 23.38
N ALA A 87 -19.00 0.49 22.54
CA ALA A 87 -18.27 1.48 21.74
C ALA A 87 -17.74 2.69 22.54
N ALA A 88 -18.21 2.91 23.77
CA ALA A 88 -17.77 4.02 24.62
C ALA A 88 -16.70 3.61 25.67
N GLY A 89 -16.41 2.31 25.85
CA GLY A 89 -15.51 1.84 26.92
C GLY A 89 -14.55 0.72 26.57
N ALA A 90 -14.75 -0.02 25.47
CA ALA A 90 -13.94 -1.21 25.18
C ALA A 90 -12.66 -0.87 24.39
N ARG A 91 -11.55 -0.69 25.13
CA ARG A 91 -10.20 -0.90 24.58
C ARG A 91 -10.17 -2.28 23.90
N PRO A 92 -9.71 -2.42 22.64
CA PRO A 92 -9.75 -3.70 21.94
C PRO A 92 -9.01 -4.79 22.76
N PRO A 93 -9.62 -5.96 23.04
CA PRO A 93 -9.04 -7.04 23.85
C PRO A 93 -7.76 -7.71 23.30
N GLY A 94 -7.14 -7.14 22.26
CA GLY A 94 -5.88 -7.61 21.68
C GLY A 94 -4.73 -6.60 21.74
N LEU A 95 -4.96 -5.40 22.28
CA LEU A 95 -3.92 -4.42 22.61
C LEU A 95 -3.74 -4.30 24.13
N ALA A 96 -3.99 -5.39 24.86
CA ALA A 96 -3.42 -5.53 26.19
C ALA A 96 -1.91 -5.55 26.01
N SER A 97 -1.21 -4.67 26.73
CA SER A 97 0.23 -4.75 26.91
C SER A 97 0.62 -6.21 27.07
N ALA A 98 1.67 -6.65 26.38
CA ALA A 98 2.14 -8.03 26.48
C ALA A 98 2.17 -8.44 27.96
N PRO A 99 1.67 -9.63 28.33
CA PRO A 99 1.66 -10.07 29.72
C PRO A 99 3.06 -9.92 30.30
N ALA A 100 3.17 -9.48 31.56
CA ALA A 100 4.45 -9.17 32.19
C ALA A 100 5.43 -10.37 32.17
N ASP A 101 4.91 -11.59 32.09
CA ASP A 101 5.67 -12.84 31.94
C ASP A 101 5.96 -13.24 30.49
N SER A 102 5.73 -12.37 29.51
CA SER A 102 6.11 -12.65 28.12
C SER A 102 7.63 -12.75 28.02
N PRO A 103 8.19 -13.83 27.43
CA PRO A 103 9.63 -13.99 27.28
C PRO A 103 10.25 -12.85 26.44
N MET A 104 9.46 -12.19 25.60
CA MET A 104 9.91 -11.04 24.80
C MET A 104 10.07 -9.77 25.67
N VAL A 105 9.24 -9.60 26.70
CA VAL A 105 9.33 -8.50 27.67
C VAL A 105 10.51 -8.72 28.62
N GLN A 106 10.73 -9.97 29.07
CA GLN A 106 11.90 -10.33 29.88
C GLN A 106 13.21 -10.18 29.10
N ALA A 107 13.25 -10.56 27.82
CA ALA A 107 14.43 -10.37 26.98
C ALA A 107 14.75 -8.88 26.75
N TYR A 108 13.72 -8.04 26.58
CA TYR A 108 13.88 -6.59 26.47
C TYR A 108 14.38 -5.95 27.78
N ALA A 109 13.83 -6.36 28.92
CA ALA A 109 14.27 -5.91 30.24
C ALA A 109 15.70 -6.37 30.59
N ALA A 110 16.07 -7.61 30.22
CA ALA A 110 17.40 -8.16 30.42
C ALA A 110 18.46 -7.52 29.49
N GLY A 111 18.03 -6.95 28.36
CA GLY A 111 18.88 -6.24 27.41
C GLY A 111 19.00 -4.72 27.66
N GLN A 112 18.33 -4.18 28.68
CA GLN A 112 18.30 -2.75 28.97
C GLN A 112 19.48 -2.36 29.87
N PRO A 113 20.53 -1.67 29.37
CA PRO A 113 21.52 -1.05 30.24
C PRO A 113 20.82 0.02 31.07
N ALA A 114 21.09 0.03 32.38
CA ALA A 114 20.48 0.91 33.37
C ALA A 114 20.59 2.40 32.98
N MET A 115 19.62 2.93 32.23
CA MET A 115 19.31 4.35 32.26
C MET A 115 18.48 4.58 33.51
N THR A 116 19.14 5.14 34.52
CA THR A 116 18.59 5.75 35.72
C THR A 116 17.24 6.41 35.47
N GLN A 117 16.19 5.78 35.99
CA GLN A 117 14.88 6.37 36.17
C GLN A 117 15.00 7.50 37.21
N PRO A 118 14.68 8.77 36.88
CA PRO A 118 14.68 9.83 37.87
C PRO A 118 13.59 9.53 38.91
N ALA A 119 14.00 9.46 40.17
CA ALA A 119 13.13 9.26 41.31
C ALA A 119 12.01 10.31 41.32
N ALA A 120 10.78 9.84 41.55
CA ALA A 120 9.64 10.69 41.84
C ALA A 120 9.96 11.56 43.09
N PRO A 121 9.79 12.89 43.04
CA PRO A 121 9.92 13.70 44.24
C PRO A 121 8.69 13.50 45.12
N SER A 122 8.92 12.96 46.30
CA SER A 122 8.00 13.00 47.44
C SER A 122 8.30 14.26 48.24
N THR A 123 7.32 15.17 48.31
CA THR A 123 7.28 16.28 49.27
C THR A 123 5.79 16.60 49.47
N GLY A 124 5.16 16.33 50.61
CA GLY A 124 5.50 16.90 51.91
C GLY A 124 4.90 18.31 51.96
N GLY A 125 3.73 18.47 52.57
CA GLY A 125 2.92 19.68 52.46
C GLY A 125 3.51 20.93 53.15
N MET A 126 3.16 22.11 52.62
CA MET A 126 2.81 23.31 53.39
C MET A 126 2.25 24.41 52.47
N ALA A 127 1.07 24.88 52.86
CA ALA A 127 0.52 26.24 52.81
C ALA A 127 1.15 27.34 51.92
N VAL A 128 0.25 27.98 51.12
CA VAL A 128 0.05 29.44 50.90
C VAL A 128 1.24 30.19 50.27
N THR A 129 1.14 30.86 49.11
CA THR A 129 0.61 32.24 48.96
C THR A 129 0.48 32.63 47.47
N GLU A 130 -0.70 33.13 47.11
CA GLU A 130 -1.07 34.23 46.19
C GLU A 130 -0.01 34.90 45.25
N ALA A 131 -0.30 34.88 43.93
CA ALA A 131 -0.18 35.88 42.81
C ALA A 131 0.95 36.98 42.77
N PRO A 132 1.29 37.65 41.62
CA PRO A 132 0.52 37.79 40.36
C PRO A 132 1.27 37.76 39.00
N VAL A 133 0.44 37.66 37.95
CA VAL A 133 0.54 38.05 36.52
C VAL A 133 1.81 38.75 36.00
N THR A 134 2.30 38.30 34.82
CA THR A 134 2.84 39.22 33.80
C THR A 134 2.54 38.71 32.39
N THR A 135 1.91 39.59 31.61
CA THR A 135 1.48 39.45 30.22
C THR A 135 2.63 39.79 29.27
N GLU A 136 2.88 38.98 28.24
CA GLU A 136 3.53 39.51 27.03
C GLU A 136 2.94 38.90 25.74
N ARG A 137 2.74 39.78 24.76
CA ARG A 137 1.97 39.68 23.52
C ARG A 137 2.93 39.48 22.34
N PRO A 138 2.58 38.70 21.30
CA PRO A 138 3.48 38.50 20.15
C PRO A 138 3.43 39.69 19.17
N PRO A 139 4.54 40.05 18.49
CA PRO A 139 4.51 41.04 17.42
C PRO A 139 3.99 40.44 16.12
N ALA A 140 3.13 41.21 15.47
CA ALA A 140 2.61 40.95 14.12
C ALA A 140 3.62 41.40 13.06
N SER A 141 3.65 40.68 11.95
CA SER A 141 4.23 41.06 10.66
C SER A 141 3.26 40.64 9.57
#